data_AF-A0A5E4KB01-F1
#
_entry.id   AF-A0A5E4KB01-F1
#
_cell.length_a   1.000
_cell.length_b   1.000
_cell.length_c   1.000
_cell.angle_alpha   90.00
_cell.angle_beta   90.00
_cell.angle_gamma   90.00
#
_symmetry.space_group_name_H-M   'P 1'
#
loop_
_entity.id
_entity.type
_entity.pdbx_description
1 polymer ?
#
loop_
_entity_poly.entity_id
_entity_poly.type
_entity_poly.pdbx_seq_one_letter_code
_entity_poly.pdbx_strand_id
1 'polypeptide(L)'
;MIAVALFVIILLWIYVIKPMIDWITQLVNSIISWLSSNSTEIIYGIVITVVIVVILYILSEKTKKQHEEEQRAKGLIKFTDRFNKEKWGTPQEVELWRNLDYEDAQKEMGLVKFTDRLGNTTWKSPEQIQKLEKEQFEKEQEAKGLVKFMDRFKNEKWGTLQQVKIWGRENKEAELKESLFYRIVESIEKFEPSRIYKNEFGYHTELQGWLKHEFPEAVVEMQTGASRPDIVIDNVAIEVKGPTDNRALDTLSTKCLKYTNHYPYLVIVLFEPYFSEAHYNEIVEGIEKNFPDNVKVIRKD
;
A
#
# COMPACT_ATOMS: atom_id res chain seq x y z
N MET A 1 -37.02 20.66 48.56
CA MET A 1 -36.97 19.57 47.56
C MET A 1 -36.52 18.23 48.15
N ILE A 2 -35.46 18.18 48.96
CA ILE A 2 -34.96 16.93 49.58
C ILE A 2 -36.04 16.21 50.43
N ALA A 3 -36.80 16.94 51.26
CA ALA A 3 -37.87 16.35 52.07
C ALA A 3 -39.02 15.74 51.23
N VAL A 4 -39.35 16.35 50.09
CA VAL A 4 -40.38 15.83 49.17
C VAL A 4 -39.88 14.58 48.45
N ALA A 5 -38.62 14.56 48.03
CA ALA A 5 -38.00 13.36 47.45
C ALA A 5 -37.95 12.19 48.45
N LEU A 6 -37.57 12.46 49.70
CA LEU A 6 -37.58 11.45 50.78
C LEU A 6 -38.99 10.92 51.05
N PHE A 7 -40.00 11.81 51.07
CA PHE A 7 -41.39 11.41 51.24
C PHE A 7 -41.88 10.51 50.09
N VAL A 8 -41.56 10.85 48.84
CA VAL A 8 -41.91 10.02 47.66
C VAL A 8 -41.21 8.65 47.70
N ILE A 9 -39.94 8.59 48.10
CA ILE A 9 -39.21 7.32 48.25
C ILE A 9 -39.85 6.44 49.33
N ILE A 10 -40.23 7.03 50.46
CA ILE A 10 -40.91 6.32 51.55
C ILE A 10 -42.26 5.76 51.07
N LEU A 11 -43.05 6.56 50.34
CA LEU A 11 -44.30 6.08 49.76
C LEU A 11 -44.07 4.95 48.75
N LEU A 12 -43.07 5.06 47.88
CA LEU A 12 -42.76 4.04 46.87
C LEU A 12 -42.28 2.74 47.53
N TRP A 13 -41.52 2.84 48.62
CA TRP A 13 -41.12 1.68 49.43
C TRP A 13 -42.32 0.98 50.08
N ILE A 14 -43.21 1.75 50.72
CA ILE A 14 -44.36 1.22 51.47
C ILE A 14 -45.42 0.64 50.54
N TYR A 15 -45.74 1.32 49.45
CA TYR A 15 -46.91 0.99 48.62
C TYR A 15 -46.58 0.15 47.39
N VAL A 16 -45.31 0.09 46.95
CA VAL A 16 -44.93 -0.67 45.74
C VAL A 16 -43.93 -1.77 46.06
N ILE A 17 -42.80 -1.42 46.67
CA ILE A 17 -41.69 -2.38 46.82
C ILE A 17 -42.00 -3.43 47.87
N LYS A 18 -42.44 -3.01 49.08
CA LYS A 18 -42.74 -3.94 50.17
C LYS A 18 -43.86 -4.94 49.82
N PRO A 19 -45.01 -4.53 49.25
CA PRO A 19 -46.06 -5.48 48.85
C PRO A 19 -45.62 -6.44 47.74
N MET A 20 -44.78 -5.99 46.81
CA MET A 20 -44.23 -6.86 45.76
C MET A 20 -43.28 -7.92 46.35
N ILE A 21 -42.42 -7.53 47.29
CA ILE A 21 -41.54 -8.48 48.01
C ILE A 21 -42.38 -9.46 48.83
N ASP A 22 -43.39 -8.98 49.55
CA ASP A 22 -44.28 -9.82 50.35
C ASP A 22 -45.05 -10.81 49.45
N TRP A 23 -45.51 -10.38 48.26
CA TRP A 23 -46.15 -11.24 47.26
C TRP A 23 -45.20 -12.31 46.70
N ILE A 24 -43.97 -11.95 46.31
CA ILE A 24 -42.95 -12.91 45.86
C ILE A 24 -42.63 -13.91 46.97
N THR A 25 -42.49 -13.43 48.20
CA THR A 25 -42.20 -14.27 49.36
C THR A 25 -43.34 -15.25 49.63
N GLN A 26 -44.60 -14.81 49.53
CA GLN A 26 -45.78 -15.69 49.62
C GLN A 26 -45.84 -16.71 48.48
N LEU A 27 -45.52 -16.30 47.25
CA LEU A 27 -45.48 -17.20 46.09
C LEU A 27 -44.41 -18.28 46.27
N VAL A 28 -43.20 -17.89 46.65
CA VAL A 28 -42.07 -18.80 46.89
C VAL A 28 -42.39 -19.75 48.04
N ASN A 29 -42.94 -19.25 49.15
CA ASN A 29 -43.35 -20.09 50.28
C ASN A 29 -44.49 -21.04 49.91
N SER A 30 -45.40 -20.63 49.02
CA SER A 30 -46.47 -21.50 48.52
C SER A 30 -45.91 -22.59 47.62
N ILE A 31 -44.94 -22.27 46.75
CA ILE A 31 -44.23 -23.26 45.92
C ILE A 31 -43.44 -24.22 46.81
N ILE A 32 -42.69 -23.73 47.79
CA ILE A 32 -41.92 -24.58 48.71
C ILE A 32 -42.84 -25.45 49.56
N SER A 33 -43.95 -24.91 50.06
CA SER A 33 -44.96 -25.65 50.83
C SER A 33 -45.65 -26.71 49.97
N TRP A 34 -45.96 -26.40 48.71
CA TRP A 34 -46.52 -27.38 47.76
C TRP A 34 -45.49 -28.45 47.40
N LEU A 35 -44.24 -28.06 47.16
CA LEU A 35 -43.12 -28.99 46.90
C LEU A 35 -42.81 -29.86 48.11
N SER A 36 -42.96 -29.37 49.34
CA SER A 36 -42.71 -30.13 50.57
C SER A 36 -43.89 -31.05 50.90
N SER A 37 -45.11 -30.57 50.72
CA SER A 37 -46.36 -31.34 50.94
C SER A 37 -46.54 -32.46 49.92
N ASN A 38 -46.03 -32.27 48.70
CA ASN A 38 -46.04 -33.26 47.63
C ASN A 38 -44.64 -33.79 47.32
N SER A 39 -43.67 -33.62 48.24
CA SER A 39 -42.25 -33.92 48.00
C SER A 39 -42.03 -35.35 47.54
N THR A 40 -42.79 -36.29 48.08
CA THR A 40 -42.79 -37.69 47.64
C THR A 40 -43.30 -37.83 46.21
N GLU A 41 -44.46 -37.26 45.87
CA GLU A 41 -45.03 -37.32 44.51
C GLU A 41 -44.13 -36.66 43.45
N ILE A 42 -43.48 -35.54 43.79
CA ILE A 42 -42.55 -34.84 42.91
C ILE A 42 -41.26 -35.63 42.72
N ILE A 43 -40.70 -36.21 43.79
CA ILE A 43 -39.54 -37.09 43.70
C ILE A 43 -39.88 -38.31 42.84
N TYR A 44 -41.04 -38.94 43.04
CA TYR A 44 -41.50 -40.04 42.20
C TYR A 44 -41.68 -39.60 40.74
N GLY A 45 -42.27 -38.43 40.49
CA GLY A 45 -42.40 -37.86 39.15
C GLY A 45 -41.06 -37.67 38.44
N ILE A 46 -40.08 -37.07 39.13
CA ILE A 46 -38.72 -36.87 38.60
C ILE A 46 -38.05 -38.21 38.31
N VAL A 47 -38.11 -39.17 39.25
CA VAL A 47 -37.51 -40.50 39.08
C VAL A 47 -38.15 -41.22 37.89
N ILE A 48 -39.48 -41.18 37.77
CA ILE A 48 -40.21 -41.77 36.64
C ILE A 48 -39.80 -41.09 35.32
N THR A 49 -39.71 -39.75 35.26
CA THR A 49 -39.24 -39.04 34.06
C THR A 49 -37.82 -39.44 33.68
N VAL A 50 -36.89 -39.50 34.62
CA VAL A 50 -35.50 -39.93 34.37
C VAL A 50 -35.48 -41.37 33.85
N VAL A 51 -36.22 -42.28 34.46
CA VAL A 51 -36.33 -43.68 34.01
C VAL A 51 -36.89 -43.77 32.59
N ILE A 52 -37.94 -43.00 32.28
CA ILE A 52 -38.50 -42.92 30.92
C ILE A 52 -37.46 -42.41 29.93
N VAL A 53 -36.73 -41.34 30.24
CA VAL A 53 -35.68 -40.78 29.37
C VAL A 53 -34.57 -41.81 29.13
N VAL A 54 -34.13 -42.53 30.17
CA VAL A 54 -33.12 -43.60 30.04
C VAL A 54 -33.62 -44.76 29.19
N ILE A 55 -34.88 -45.20 29.37
CA ILE A 55 -35.48 -46.25 28.54
C ILE A 55 -35.57 -45.79 27.08
N LEU A 56 -36.02 -44.57 26.82
CA LEU A 56 -36.09 -44.00 25.47
C LEU A 56 -34.70 -43.92 24.83
N TYR A 57 -33.67 -43.54 25.59
CA TYR A 57 -32.29 -43.52 25.12
C TYR A 57 -31.78 -44.93 24.76
N ILE A 58 -32.00 -45.93 25.62
CA ILE A 58 -31.60 -47.33 25.36
C ILE A 58 -32.33 -47.88 24.12
N LEU A 59 -33.63 -47.61 23.99
CA LEU A 59 -34.41 -48.01 22.83
C LEU A 59 -33.91 -47.34 21.55
N SER A 60 -33.58 -46.05 21.62
CA SER A 60 -32.98 -45.28 20.51
C SER A 60 -31.63 -45.84 20.07
N GLU A 61 -30.75 -46.20 21.01
CA GLU A 61 -29.47 -46.85 20.70
C GLU A 61 -29.66 -48.23 20.07
N LYS A 62 -30.63 -49.01 20.55
CA LYS A 62 -30.93 -50.33 20.00
C LYS A 62 -31.49 -50.24 18.58
N THR A 63 -32.42 -49.32 18.31
CA THR A 63 -32.96 -49.10 16.97
C THR A 63 -31.88 -48.57 16.03
N LYS A 64 -30.98 -47.70 16.50
CA LYS A 64 -29.81 -47.25 15.73
C LYS A 64 -28.93 -48.44 15.34
N LYS A 65 -28.52 -49.30 16.28
CA LYS A 65 -27.69 -50.49 15.99
C LYS A 65 -28.34 -51.46 15.00
N GLN A 66 -29.62 -51.74 15.16
CA GLN A 66 -30.36 -52.60 14.22
C GLN A 66 -30.39 -52.00 12.82
N HIS A 67 -30.59 -50.68 12.71
CA HIS A 67 -30.51 -49.98 11.44
C HIS A 67 -29.09 -50.07 10.84
N GLU A 68 -28.03 -49.87 11.63
CA GLU A 68 -26.64 -49.99 11.14
C GLU A 68 -26.33 -51.41 10.64
N GLU A 69 -26.79 -52.44 11.34
CA GLU A 69 -26.64 -53.85 10.93
C GLU A 69 -27.41 -54.14 9.64
N GLU A 70 -28.64 -53.64 9.51
CA GLU A 70 -29.46 -53.79 8.30
C GLU A 70 -28.80 -53.13 7.09
N GLN A 71 -28.26 -51.91 7.25
CA GLN A 71 -27.55 -51.23 6.15
C GLN A 71 -26.25 -51.95 5.77
N ARG A 72 -25.49 -52.44 6.75
CA ARG A 72 -24.30 -53.26 6.48
C ARG A 72 -24.64 -54.57 5.78
N ALA A 73 -25.76 -55.21 6.15
CA ALA A 73 -26.25 -56.42 5.48
C ALA A 73 -26.64 -56.15 4.01
N LYS A 74 -27.08 -54.93 3.69
CA LYS A 74 -27.29 -54.45 2.31
C LYS A 74 -25.99 -54.09 1.58
N GLY A 75 -24.82 -54.24 2.21
CA GLY A 75 -23.52 -53.88 1.65
C GLY A 75 -23.23 -52.38 1.66
N LEU A 76 -24.01 -51.59 2.40
CA LEU A 76 -23.83 -50.15 2.50
C LEU A 76 -22.81 -49.80 3.59
N ILE A 77 -22.00 -48.78 3.32
CA ILE A 77 -20.98 -48.25 4.21
C ILE A 77 -21.46 -46.90 4.75
N LYS A 78 -21.24 -46.70 6.05
CA LYS A 78 -21.52 -45.43 6.73
C LYS A 78 -20.41 -44.42 6.41
N PHE A 79 -20.80 -43.25 5.94
CA PHE A 79 -19.93 -42.09 5.75
C PHE A 79 -20.40 -40.95 6.67
N THR A 80 -19.45 -40.33 7.35
CA THR A 80 -19.69 -39.14 8.19
C THR A 80 -18.92 -38.00 7.58
N ASP A 81 -19.62 -36.94 7.16
CA ASP A 81 -18.99 -35.75 6.57
C ASP A 81 -18.31 -34.88 7.65
N ARG A 82 -17.61 -33.82 7.23
CA ARG A 82 -16.96 -32.87 8.15
C ARG A 82 -17.90 -32.15 9.11
N PHE A 83 -19.21 -32.18 8.87
CA PHE A 83 -20.25 -31.58 9.71
C PHE A 83 -20.96 -32.62 10.60
N ASN A 84 -20.39 -33.82 10.75
CA ASN A 84 -20.95 -34.95 11.49
C ASN A 84 -22.32 -35.43 10.97
N LYS A 85 -22.65 -35.18 9.69
CA LYS A 85 -23.86 -35.75 9.09
C LYS A 85 -23.55 -37.14 8.57
N GLU A 86 -24.29 -38.11 9.09
CA GLU A 86 -24.15 -39.51 8.73
C GLU A 86 -25.01 -39.83 7.48
N LYS A 87 -24.43 -40.55 6.52
CA LYS A 87 -25.11 -41.09 5.33
C LYS A 87 -24.68 -42.54 5.08
N TRP A 88 -25.53 -43.30 4.41
CA TRP A 88 -25.26 -44.69 4.03
C TRP A 88 -25.30 -44.83 2.51
N GLY A 89 -24.27 -45.45 1.93
CA GLY A 89 -24.16 -45.64 0.48
C GLY A 89 -23.32 -46.85 0.12
N THR A 90 -23.35 -47.22 -1.15
CA THR A 90 -22.43 -48.21 -1.71
C THR A 90 -20.97 -47.74 -1.58
N PRO A 91 -19.97 -48.65 -1.64
CA PRO A 91 -18.57 -48.26 -1.58
C PRO A 91 -18.17 -47.16 -2.60
N GLN A 92 -18.72 -47.23 -3.81
CA GLN A 92 -18.49 -46.26 -4.88
C GLN A 92 -19.11 -44.89 -4.57
N GLU A 93 -20.33 -44.86 -4.02
CA GLU A 93 -20.97 -43.61 -3.58
C GLU A 93 -20.22 -42.97 -2.42
N VAL A 94 -19.76 -43.77 -1.46
CA VAL A 94 -18.97 -43.27 -0.31
C VAL A 94 -17.63 -42.69 -0.78
N GLU A 95 -16.98 -43.30 -1.77
CA GLU A 95 -15.78 -42.74 -2.39
C GLU A 95 -16.06 -41.40 -3.08
N LEU A 96 -17.17 -41.30 -3.83
CA LEU A 96 -17.61 -40.05 -4.45
C LEU A 96 -17.87 -38.96 -3.40
N TRP A 97 -18.58 -39.28 -2.32
CA TRP A 97 -18.87 -38.33 -1.25
C TRP A 97 -17.60 -37.90 -0.52
N ARG A 98 -16.65 -38.81 -0.29
CA ARG A 98 -15.36 -38.47 0.32
C ARG A 98 -14.58 -37.50 -0.57
N ASN A 99 -14.59 -37.72 -1.88
CA ASN A 99 -13.96 -36.80 -2.83
C ASN A 99 -14.65 -35.44 -2.82
N LEU A 100 -15.99 -35.38 -2.91
CA LEU A 100 -16.74 -34.12 -2.86
C LEU A 100 -16.53 -33.36 -1.54
N ASP A 101 -16.59 -34.04 -0.39
CA ASP A 101 -16.34 -33.43 0.91
C ASP A 101 -14.91 -32.87 1.00
N TYR A 102 -13.93 -33.62 0.49
CA TYR A 102 -12.56 -33.12 0.36
C TYR A 102 -12.47 -31.88 -0.54
N GLU A 103 -13.07 -31.89 -1.73
CA GLU A 103 -13.06 -30.73 -2.63
C GLU A 103 -13.70 -29.49 -2.00
N ASP A 104 -14.85 -29.67 -1.34
CA ASP A 104 -15.54 -28.56 -0.70
C ASP A 104 -14.76 -28.04 0.51
N ALA A 105 -14.07 -28.90 1.27
CA ALA A 105 -13.18 -28.48 2.34
C ALA A 105 -12.00 -27.64 1.80
N GLN A 106 -11.42 -28.03 0.64
CA GLN A 106 -10.37 -27.22 0.01
C GLN A 106 -10.90 -25.86 -0.47
N LYS A 107 -12.11 -25.83 -1.07
CA LYS A 107 -12.76 -24.57 -1.48
C LYS A 107 -13.07 -23.66 -0.29
N GLU A 108 -13.51 -24.21 0.84
CA GLU A 108 -13.74 -23.44 2.07
C GLU A 108 -12.45 -22.83 2.63
N MET A 109 -11.30 -23.48 2.42
CA MET A 109 -9.98 -22.90 2.70
C MET A 109 -9.53 -21.85 1.67
N GLY A 110 -10.38 -21.52 0.68
CA GLY A 110 -10.06 -20.59 -0.40
C GLY A 110 -9.09 -21.15 -1.43
N LEU A 111 -8.91 -22.47 -1.49
CA LEU A 111 -8.00 -23.12 -2.43
C LEU A 111 -8.71 -23.41 -3.75
N VAL A 112 -7.96 -23.36 -4.84
CA VAL A 112 -8.42 -23.63 -6.20
C VAL A 112 -7.56 -24.74 -6.80
N LYS A 113 -8.16 -25.59 -7.64
CA LYS A 113 -7.41 -26.58 -8.43
C LYS A 113 -6.53 -25.86 -9.44
N PHE A 114 -5.23 -26.07 -9.34
CA PHE A 114 -4.21 -25.59 -10.26
C PHE A 114 -3.61 -26.78 -10.98
N THR A 115 -3.67 -26.78 -12.31
CA THR A 115 -3.05 -27.82 -13.15
C THR A 115 -1.76 -27.25 -13.73
N ASP A 116 -0.63 -27.88 -13.43
CA ASP A 116 0.65 -27.48 -13.98
C ASP A 116 0.79 -27.89 -15.47
N ARG A 117 1.91 -27.50 -16.10
CA ARG A 117 2.18 -27.81 -17.51
C ARG A 117 2.38 -29.30 -17.81
N LEU A 118 2.64 -30.10 -16.77
CA LEU A 118 2.78 -31.55 -16.86
C LEU A 118 1.43 -32.25 -16.67
N GLY A 119 0.35 -31.49 -16.43
CA GLY A 119 -0.99 -32.02 -16.19
C GLY A 119 -1.26 -32.40 -14.73
N ASN A 120 -0.33 -32.14 -13.80
CA ASN A 120 -0.54 -32.47 -12.39
C ASN A 120 -1.47 -31.45 -11.76
N THR A 121 -2.58 -31.93 -11.19
CA THR A 121 -3.57 -31.08 -10.52
C THR A 121 -3.33 -31.07 -9.03
N THR A 122 -3.16 -29.87 -8.46
CA THR A 122 -2.95 -29.66 -7.02
C THR A 122 -3.84 -28.53 -6.51
N TRP A 123 -4.18 -28.53 -5.22
CA TRP A 123 -4.89 -27.42 -4.58
C TRP A 123 -3.90 -26.35 -4.13
N LYS A 124 -4.15 -25.10 -4.52
CA LYS A 124 -3.30 -23.95 -4.17
C LYS A 124 -4.13 -22.72 -3.86
N SER A 125 -3.61 -21.84 -3.03
CA SER A 125 -4.24 -20.53 -2.84
C SER A 125 -4.04 -19.65 -4.09
N PRO A 126 -4.93 -18.67 -4.34
CA PRO A 126 -4.77 -17.72 -5.45
C PRO A 126 -3.40 -17.02 -5.45
N GLU A 127 -2.87 -16.67 -4.29
CA GLU A 127 -1.54 -16.06 -4.15
C GLU A 127 -0.41 -17.01 -4.60
N GLN A 128 -0.50 -18.29 -4.24
CA GLN A 128 0.45 -19.30 -4.68
C GLN A 128 0.38 -19.51 -6.20
N ILE A 129 -0.82 -19.50 -6.78
CA ILE A 129 -1.01 -19.59 -8.23
C ILE A 129 -0.35 -18.39 -8.92
N GLN A 130 -0.64 -17.16 -8.47
CA GLN A 130 -0.07 -15.95 -9.04
C GLN A 130 1.47 -15.95 -8.96
N LYS A 131 2.03 -16.42 -7.83
CA LYS A 131 3.49 -16.55 -7.67
C LYS A 131 4.08 -17.57 -8.65
N LEU A 132 3.47 -18.74 -8.79
CA LEU A 132 3.93 -19.77 -9.72
C LEU A 132 3.82 -19.34 -11.18
N GLU A 133 2.72 -18.68 -11.55
CA GLU A 133 2.53 -18.10 -12.87
C GLU A 133 3.59 -17.04 -13.16
N LYS A 134 3.88 -16.16 -12.19
CA LYS A 134 4.97 -15.18 -12.30
C LYS A 134 6.32 -15.87 -12.49
N GLU A 135 6.69 -16.82 -11.63
CA GLU A 135 7.96 -17.55 -11.75
C GLU A 135 8.10 -18.31 -13.07
N GLN A 136 7.01 -18.90 -13.57
CA GLN A 136 6.99 -19.54 -14.89
C GLN A 136 7.19 -18.53 -16.00
N PHE A 137 6.48 -17.42 -15.95
CA PHE A 137 6.63 -16.34 -16.92
C PHE A 137 8.07 -15.81 -16.95
N GLU A 138 8.68 -15.54 -15.79
CA GLU A 138 10.06 -15.07 -15.70
C GLU A 138 11.04 -16.08 -16.32
N LYS A 139 10.91 -17.37 -15.99
CA LYS A 139 11.72 -18.44 -16.61
C LYS A 139 11.53 -18.53 -18.12
N GLU A 140 10.32 -18.32 -18.64
CA GLU A 140 10.08 -18.30 -20.08
C GLU A 140 10.73 -17.11 -20.78
N GLN A 141 10.70 -15.92 -20.16
CA GLN A 141 11.35 -14.75 -20.74
C GLN A 141 12.88 -14.92 -20.71
N GLU A 142 13.44 -15.46 -19.62
CA GLU A 142 14.86 -15.80 -19.52
C GLU A 142 15.27 -16.84 -20.57
N ALA A 143 14.47 -17.89 -20.78
CA ALA A 143 14.71 -18.90 -21.82
C ALA A 143 14.68 -18.31 -23.24
N LYS A 144 13.95 -17.21 -23.45
CA LYS A 144 13.96 -16.42 -24.70
C LYS A 144 15.17 -15.47 -24.81
N GLY A 145 16.06 -15.46 -23.82
CA GLY A 145 17.22 -14.55 -23.75
C GLY A 145 16.83 -13.10 -23.44
N LEU A 146 15.62 -12.87 -22.91
CA LEU A 146 15.15 -11.55 -22.51
C LEU A 146 15.57 -11.27 -21.06
N VAL A 147 15.84 -10.00 -20.78
CA VAL A 147 16.26 -9.51 -19.48
C VAL A 147 15.19 -8.58 -18.93
N LYS A 148 14.92 -8.71 -17.65
CA LYS A 148 14.00 -7.86 -16.89
C LYS A 148 14.62 -6.48 -16.69
N PHE A 149 13.88 -5.44 -17.07
CA PHE A 149 14.20 -4.05 -16.79
C PHE A 149 13.09 -3.44 -15.93
N MET A 150 13.49 -2.66 -14.94
CA MET A 150 12.58 -1.93 -14.07
C MET A 150 12.85 -0.44 -14.25
N ASP A 151 11.81 0.32 -14.61
CA ASP A 151 11.94 1.77 -14.76
C ASP A 151 11.89 2.51 -13.41
N ARG A 152 12.05 3.84 -13.43
CA ARG A 152 12.00 4.67 -12.21
C ARG A 152 10.65 4.64 -11.49
N PHE A 153 9.58 4.21 -12.17
CA PHE A 153 8.23 4.08 -11.62
C PHE A 153 7.90 2.64 -11.19
N LYS A 154 8.89 1.74 -11.18
CA LYS A 154 8.76 0.31 -10.85
C LYS A 154 7.89 -0.48 -11.83
N ASN A 155 7.70 0.01 -13.06
CA ASN A 155 7.08 -0.79 -14.11
C ASN A 155 8.10 -1.81 -14.63
N GLU A 156 7.68 -3.07 -14.70
CA GLU A 156 8.50 -4.15 -15.23
C GLU A 156 8.33 -4.26 -16.76
N LYS A 157 9.45 -4.35 -17.48
CA LYS A 157 9.48 -4.64 -18.93
C LYS A 157 10.51 -5.72 -19.22
N TRP A 158 10.29 -6.50 -20.27
CA TRP A 158 11.20 -7.55 -20.72
C TRP A 158 11.68 -7.25 -22.14
N GLY A 159 12.99 -7.32 -22.35
CA GLY A 159 13.59 -7.01 -23.65
C GLY A 159 14.95 -7.65 -23.82
N THR A 160 15.47 -7.57 -25.04
CA THR A 160 16.86 -7.94 -25.33
C THR A 160 17.83 -7.03 -24.59
N LEU A 161 19.07 -7.46 -24.39
CA LEU A 161 20.12 -6.64 -23.77
C LEU A 161 20.29 -5.26 -24.43
N GLN A 162 20.14 -5.17 -25.76
CA GLN A 162 20.22 -3.89 -26.48
C GLN A 162 19.04 -2.97 -26.16
N GLN A 163 17.82 -3.51 -26.13
CA GLN A 163 16.64 -2.75 -25.72
C GLN A 163 16.74 -2.26 -24.28
N VAL A 164 17.20 -3.12 -23.36
CA VAL A 164 17.41 -2.74 -21.95
C VAL A 164 18.42 -1.60 -21.81
N LYS A 165 19.49 -1.59 -22.61
CA LYS A 165 20.45 -0.45 -22.65
C LYS A 165 19.80 0.84 -23.15
N ILE A 166 18.97 0.75 -24.20
CA ILE A 166 18.24 1.91 -24.73
C ILE A 166 17.29 2.46 -23.67
N TRP A 167 16.46 1.62 -23.05
CA TRP A 167 15.54 2.02 -21.99
C TRP A 167 16.26 2.58 -20.77
N GLY A 168 17.42 2.02 -20.40
CA GLY A 168 18.24 2.56 -19.33
C GLY A 168 18.71 3.99 -19.61
N ARG A 169 19.15 4.25 -20.85
CA ARG A 169 19.55 5.61 -21.27
C ARG A 169 18.36 6.56 -21.31
N GLU A 170 17.23 6.16 -21.89
CA GLU A 170 16.01 6.98 -21.94
C GLU A 170 15.47 7.29 -20.54
N ASN A 171 15.47 6.30 -19.65
CA ASN A 171 15.02 6.47 -18.28
C ASN A 171 15.93 7.46 -17.53
N LYS A 172 17.25 7.36 -17.71
CA LYS A 172 18.22 8.32 -17.14
C LYS A 172 18.06 9.72 -17.74
N GLU A 173 17.87 9.84 -19.05
CA GLU A 173 17.65 11.12 -19.71
C GLU A 173 16.35 11.79 -19.23
N ALA A 174 15.29 11.01 -19.07
CA ALA A 174 14.03 11.51 -18.54
C ALA A 174 14.14 11.90 -17.05
N GLU A 175 14.86 11.13 -16.24
CA GLU A 175 15.19 11.50 -14.85
C GLU A 175 15.98 12.81 -14.79
N LEU A 176 16.96 12.99 -15.68
CA LEU A 176 17.70 14.24 -15.82
C LEU A 176 16.76 15.39 -16.22
N LYS A 177 15.91 15.23 -17.24
CA LYS A 177 14.94 16.27 -17.64
C LYS A 177 13.95 16.64 -16.54
N GLU A 178 13.52 15.66 -15.75
CA GLU A 178 12.65 15.88 -14.58
C GLU A 178 13.40 16.49 -13.40
N SER A 179 14.75 16.48 -13.41
CA SER A 179 15.54 17.06 -12.34
C SER A 179 15.31 18.57 -12.25
N LEU A 180 15.39 19.08 -11.02
CA LEU A 180 15.24 20.49 -10.70
C LEU A 180 16.15 21.38 -11.58
N PHE A 181 17.38 20.95 -11.83
CA PHE A 181 18.34 21.67 -12.66
C PHE A 181 17.82 21.98 -14.07
N TYR A 182 17.29 20.98 -14.78
CA TYR A 182 16.80 21.18 -16.15
C TYR A 182 15.50 21.98 -16.18
N ARG A 183 14.64 21.84 -15.18
CA ARG A 183 13.45 22.69 -15.04
C ARG A 183 13.82 24.16 -14.86
N ILE A 184 14.85 24.45 -14.07
CA ILE A 184 15.37 25.81 -13.90
C ILE A 184 15.95 26.32 -15.22
N VAL A 185 16.78 25.51 -15.90
CA VAL A 185 17.34 25.88 -17.22
C VAL A 185 16.21 26.23 -18.21
N GLU A 186 15.20 25.37 -18.33
CA GLU A 186 14.05 25.59 -19.22
C GLU A 186 13.26 26.86 -18.84
N SER A 187 13.05 27.11 -17.55
CA SER A 187 12.39 28.32 -17.07
C SER A 187 13.17 29.58 -17.41
N ILE A 188 14.50 29.55 -17.23
CA ILE A 188 15.38 30.66 -17.63
C ILE A 188 15.39 30.82 -19.14
N GLU A 189 15.42 29.74 -19.94
CA GLU A 189 15.35 29.82 -21.40
C GLU A 189 14.04 30.48 -21.89
N LYS A 190 12.92 30.27 -21.20
CA LYS A 190 11.62 30.91 -21.47
C LYS A 190 11.50 32.34 -20.93
N PHE A 191 12.35 32.74 -20.00
CA PHE A 191 12.31 34.09 -19.43
C PHE A 191 12.61 35.16 -20.49
N GLU A 192 11.69 36.10 -20.67
CA GLU A 192 11.85 37.28 -21.52
C GLU A 192 11.86 38.54 -20.63
N PRO A 193 12.98 39.30 -20.58
CA PRO A 193 13.03 40.51 -19.76
C PRO A 193 12.08 41.57 -20.31
N SER A 194 11.37 42.29 -19.44
CA SER A 194 10.41 43.34 -19.86
C SER A 194 11.04 44.54 -20.54
N ARG A 195 12.37 44.69 -20.45
CA ARG A 195 13.16 45.78 -21.02
C ARG A 195 14.63 45.41 -21.13
N ILE A 196 15.35 46.21 -21.91
CA ILE A 196 16.81 46.21 -21.96
C ILE A 196 17.38 46.76 -20.65
N TYR A 197 18.28 46.00 -20.01
CA TYR A 197 18.92 46.37 -18.75
C TYR A 197 20.35 46.87 -18.97
N LYS A 198 20.67 48.00 -18.33
CA LYS A 198 22.02 48.60 -18.39
C LYS A 198 22.96 48.08 -17.30
N ASN A 199 22.45 47.28 -16.36
CA ASN A 199 23.20 46.74 -15.22
C ASN A 199 22.65 45.39 -14.76
N GLU A 200 23.48 44.61 -14.06
CA GLU A 200 23.13 43.28 -13.53
C GLU A 200 21.93 43.33 -12.58
N PHE A 201 21.88 44.32 -11.69
CA PHE A 201 20.90 44.39 -10.61
C PHE A 201 19.44 44.37 -11.12
N GLY A 202 19.15 45.15 -12.18
CA GLY A 202 17.79 45.20 -12.73
C GLY A 202 17.37 43.88 -13.37
N TYR A 203 18.25 43.27 -14.16
CA TYR A 203 18.00 41.98 -14.80
C TYR A 203 17.86 40.86 -13.76
N HIS A 204 18.76 40.83 -12.79
CA HIS A 204 18.77 39.89 -11.68
C HIS A 204 17.46 39.95 -10.89
N THR A 205 16.98 41.15 -10.54
CA THR A 205 15.72 41.32 -9.79
C THR A 205 14.53 40.76 -10.57
N GLU A 206 14.46 41.01 -11.89
CA GLU A 206 13.36 40.53 -12.72
C GLU A 206 13.41 39.00 -12.91
N LEU A 207 14.58 38.46 -13.25
CA LEU A 207 14.79 37.02 -13.38
C LEU A 207 14.46 36.30 -12.07
N GLN A 208 14.87 36.87 -10.94
CA GLN A 208 14.56 36.34 -9.63
C GLN A 208 13.05 36.35 -9.36
N GLY A 209 12.34 37.44 -9.71
CA GLY A 209 10.89 37.52 -9.62
C GLY A 209 10.19 36.44 -10.44
N TRP A 210 10.64 36.23 -11.68
CA TRP A 210 10.18 35.16 -12.57
C TRP A 210 10.39 33.78 -11.95
N LEU A 211 11.63 33.47 -11.56
CA LEU A 211 11.97 32.18 -10.98
C LEU A 211 11.23 31.93 -9.66
N LYS A 212 10.99 32.95 -8.83
CA LYS A 212 10.25 32.79 -7.58
C LYS A 212 8.76 32.48 -7.77
N HIS A 213 8.20 32.83 -8.92
CA HIS A 213 6.84 32.41 -9.28
C HIS A 213 6.76 30.90 -9.53
N GLU A 214 7.77 30.33 -10.21
CA GLU A 214 7.81 28.90 -10.56
C GLU A 214 8.47 28.02 -9.50
N PHE A 215 9.43 28.57 -8.75
CA PHE A 215 10.23 27.95 -7.69
C PHE A 215 10.18 28.82 -6.41
N PRO A 216 9.12 28.70 -5.59
CA PRO A 216 8.92 29.56 -4.41
C PRO A 216 10.07 29.55 -3.39
N GLU A 217 10.86 28.48 -3.37
CA GLU A 217 12.05 28.26 -2.55
C GLU A 217 13.29 29.03 -3.01
N ALA A 218 13.24 29.74 -4.14
CA ALA A 218 14.36 30.52 -4.64
C ALA A 218 14.85 31.56 -3.60
N VAL A 219 16.12 31.44 -3.21
CA VAL A 219 16.82 32.30 -2.24
C VAL A 219 17.76 33.25 -2.98
N VAL A 220 17.80 34.49 -2.51
CA VAL A 220 18.67 35.54 -3.06
C VAL A 220 19.95 35.62 -2.24
N GLU A 221 21.08 35.74 -2.93
CA GLU A 221 22.35 36.14 -2.31
C GLU A 221 22.76 35.28 -1.09
N MET A 222 22.44 33.98 -1.15
CA MET A 222 22.81 33.03 -0.10
C MET A 222 24.33 32.90 -0.03
N GLN A 223 24.92 33.33 1.08
CA GLN A 223 26.36 33.21 1.27
C GLN A 223 26.73 31.79 1.71
N THR A 224 27.51 31.10 0.88
CA THR A 224 28.04 29.76 1.17
C THR A 224 29.57 29.83 1.15
N GLY A 225 30.17 29.96 2.33
CA GLY A 225 31.61 30.19 2.46
C GLY A 225 32.04 31.56 1.90
N ALA A 226 33.03 31.55 1.01
CA ALA A 226 33.49 32.74 0.28
C ALA A 226 32.72 33.00 -1.02
N SER A 227 31.73 32.16 -1.33
CA SER A 227 30.93 32.19 -2.55
C SER A 227 29.56 32.80 -2.28
N ARG A 228 29.10 33.68 -3.17
CA ARG A 228 27.77 34.30 -3.11
C ARG A 228 27.19 34.28 -4.53
N PRO A 229 26.55 33.18 -4.94
CA PRO A 229 25.79 33.15 -6.18
C PRO A 229 24.67 34.19 -6.13
N ASP A 230 24.26 34.68 -7.29
CA ASP A 230 23.23 35.71 -7.39
C ASP A 230 21.85 35.16 -6.97
N ILE A 231 21.54 33.95 -7.41
CA ILE A 231 20.31 33.21 -7.05
C ILE A 231 20.68 31.77 -6.70
N VAL A 232 20.02 31.21 -5.70
CA VAL A 232 20.14 29.79 -5.34
C VAL A 232 18.75 29.18 -5.26
N ILE A 233 18.54 28.05 -5.94
CA ILE A 233 17.31 27.25 -5.86
C ILE A 233 17.73 25.85 -5.43
N ASP A 234 17.44 25.51 -4.17
CA ASP A 234 17.93 24.29 -3.52
C ASP A 234 19.45 24.12 -3.68
N ASN A 235 19.88 23.12 -4.47
CA ASN A 235 21.29 22.80 -4.72
C ASN A 235 21.82 23.35 -6.06
N VAL A 236 21.06 24.22 -6.73
CA VAL A 236 21.43 24.83 -8.00
C VAL A 236 21.82 26.29 -7.76
N ALA A 237 23.07 26.63 -8.09
CA ALA A 237 23.52 28.02 -8.13
C ALA A 237 23.22 28.64 -9.50
N ILE A 238 22.86 29.91 -9.50
CA ILE A 238 22.64 30.69 -10.72
C ILE A 238 23.49 31.95 -10.61
N GLU A 239 24.36 32.15 -11.59
CA GLU A 239 25.18 33.34 -11.75
C GLU A 239 24.67 34.13 -12.95
N VAL A 240 24.36 35.40 -12.73
CA VAL A 240 23.93 36.33 -13.76
C VAL A 240 25.11 37.24 -14.10
N LYS A 241 25.40 37.40 -15.38
CA LYS A 241 26.43 38.32 -15.88
C LYS A 241 25.83 39.17 -16.99
N GLY A 242 26.00 40.49 -16.88
CA GLY A 242 25.64 41.38 -17.97
C GLY A 242 25.54 42.88 -17.65
N PRO A 243 25.58 43.77 -18.65
CA PRO A 243 25.93 43.49 -20.04
C PRO A 243 27.28 42.81 -20.19
N THR A 244 27.36 41.74 -20.98
CA THR A 244 28.49 40.80 -20.90
C THR A 244 29.56 41.16 -21.92
N ASP A 245 30.75 41.55 -21.50
CA ASP A 245 31.90 41.79 -22.40
C ASP A 245 32.89 40.62 -22.38
N ASN A 246 33.95 40.68 -23.20
CA ASN A 246 34.99 39.64 -23.22
C ASN A 246 35.68 39.47 -21.85
N ARG A 247 35.81 40.55 -21.04
CA ARG A 247 36.44 40.46 -19.72
C ARG A 247 35.55 39.69 -18.74
N ALA A 248 34.23 39.86 -18.83
CA ALA A 248 33.28 39.10 -18.04
C ALA A 248 33.34 37.61 -18.39
N LEU A 249 33.47 37.26 -19.68
CA LEU A 249 33.62 35.87 -20.13
C LEU A 249 34.84 35.16 -19.50
N ASP A 250 35.98 35.85 -19.41
CA ASP A 250 37.21 35.28 -18.84
C ASP A 250 37.05 34.88 -17.35
N THR A 251 36.11 35.51 -16.64
CA THR A 251 35.85 35.20 -15.23
C THR A 251 34.99 33.96 -15.03
N LEU A 252 34.28 33.49 -16.06
CA LEU A 252 33.32 32.38 -15.94
C LEU A 252 33.97 31.09 -15.48
N SER A 253 35.12 30.72 -16.05
CA SER A 253 35.86 29.50 -15.67
C SER A 253 36.24 29.49 -14.18
N THR A 254 36.62 30.65 -13.63
CA THR A 254 36.92 30.79 -12.20
C THR A 254 35.66 30.63 -11.34
N LYS A 255 34.53 31.17 -11.82
CA LYS A 255 33.23 31.03 -11.16
C LYS A 255 32.74 29.58 -11.17
N CYS A 256 32.88 28.86 -12.30
CA CYS A 256 32.59 27.43 -12.38
C CYS A 256 33.37 26.66 -11.31
N LEU A 257 34.70 26.76 -11.31
CA LEU A 257 35.56 26.09 -10.33
C LEU A 257 35.18 26.42 -8.88
N LYS A 258 34.85 27.68 -8.61
CA LYS A 258 34.48 28.14 -7.27
C LYS A 258 33.13 27.58 -6.81
N TYR A 259 32.11 27.66 -7.65
CA TYR A 259 30.75 27.28 -7.27
C TYR A 259 30.51 25.78 -7.31
N THR A 260 31.12 25.03 -8.23
CA THR A 260 30.95 23.56 -8.29
C THR A 260 31.51 22.84 -7.07
N ASN A 261 32.35 23.51 -6.26
CA ASN A 261 32.80 22.99 -4.97
C ASN A 261 31.72 23.01 -3.88
N HIS A 262 30.67 23.82 -4.06
CA HIS A 262 29.61 24.04 -3.07
C HIS A 262 28.23 23.63 -3.59
N TYR A 263 28.01 23.73 -4.90
CA TYR A 263 26.76 23.45 -5.57
C TYR A 263 26.99 22.36 -6.62
N PRO A 264 26.23 21.25 -6.58
CA PRO A 264 26.32 20.21 -7.61
C PRO A 264 26.04 20.72 -9.02
N TYR A 265 25.22 21.77 -9.15
CA TYR A 265 24.82 22.35 -10.42
C TYR A 265 24.97 23.88 -10.45
N LEU A 266 25.32 24.41 -11.61
CA LEU A 266 25.47 25.84 -11.87
C LEU A 266 24.82 26.23 -13.20
N VAL A 267 24.01 27.28 -13.19
CA VAL A 267 23.53 27.93 -14.41
C VAL A 267 24.17 29.31 -14.51
N ILE A 268 24.78 29.61 -15.65
CA ILE A 268 25.35 30.92 -15.97
C ILE A 268 24.44 31.58 -16.98
N VAL A 269 23.89 32.74 -16.64
CA VAL A 269 23.00 33.53 -17.50
C VAL A 269 23.76 34.76 -17.97
N LEU A 270 24.03 34.82 -19.28
CA LEU A 270 24.67 35.96 -19.94
C LEU A 270 23.58 36.80 -20.60
N PHE A 271 23.40 38.05 -20.20
CA PHE A 271 22.46 38.96 -20.86
C PHE A 271 23.17 40.12 -21.54
N GLU A 272 22.55 40.66 -22.59
CA GLU A 272 23.05 41.78 -23.39
C GLU A 272 24.53 41.59 -23.78
N PRO A 273 24.84 40.58 -24.62
CA PRO A 273 26.21 40.21 -24.94
C PRO A 273 26.89 41.22 -25.88
N TYR A 274 28.05 41.72 -25.44
CA TYR A 274 28.97 42.60 -26.16
C TYR A 274 30.38 41.97 -26.22
N PHE A 275 30.47 40.74 -26.72
CA PHE A 275 31.71 39.97 -26.87
C PHE A 275 31.87 39.41 -28.28
N SER A 276 33.06 38.86 -28.58
CA SER A 276 33.27 38.19 -29.87
C SER A 276 32.76 36.75 -29.82
N GLU A 277 32.05 36.31 -30.87
CA GLU A 277 31.51 34.94 -30.96
C GLU A 277 32.61 33.86 -30.86
N ALA A 278 33.79 34.12 -31.43
CA ALA A 278 34.92 33.20 -31.35
C ALA A 278 35.36 32.98 -29.89
N HIS A 279 35.51 34.07 -29.12
CA HIS A 279 35.88 34.02 -27.70
C HIS A 279 34.79 33.35 -26.86
N TYR A 280 33.52 33.65 -27.12
CA TYR A 280 32.41 32.98 -26.46
C TYR A 280 32.43 31.46 -26.66
N ASN A 281 32.55 31.02 -27.92
CA ASN A 281 32.58 29.58 -28.24
C ASN A 281 33.78 28.89 -27.58
N GLU A 282 34.98 29.49 -27.61
CA GLU A 282 36.16 28.94 -26.94
C GLU A 282 35.92 28.74 -25.44
N ILE A 283 35.36 29.74 -24.76
CA ILE A 283 35.10 29.67 -23.31
C ILE A 283 34.01 28.65 -22.99
N VAL A 284 32.90 28.65 -23.73
CA VAL A 284 31.77 27.73 -23.49
C VAL A 284 32.16 26.30 -23.80
N GLU A 285 32.86 26.02 -24.89
CA GLU A 285 33.40 24.68 -25.19
C GLU A 285 34.36 24.22 -24.08
N GLY A 286 35.18 25.14 -23.55
CA GLY A 286 36.03 24.89 -22.40
C GLY A 286 35.23 24.51 -21.13
N ILE A 287 34.14 25.22 -20.85
CA ILE A 287 33.26 24.92 -19.71
C ILE A 287 32.54 23.58 -19.92
N GLU A 288 31.91 23.36 -21.07
CA GLU A 288 31.16 22.13 -21.39
C GLU A 288 32.06 20.89 -21.36
N LYS A 289 33.32 21.03 -21.81
CA LYS A 289 34.29 19.94 -21.74
C LYS A 289 34.69 19.57 -20.31
N ASN A 290 34.83 20.56 -19.43
CA ASN A 290 35.29 20.34 -18.06
C ASN A 290 34.14 20.06 -17.07
N PHE A 291 32.91 20.47 -17.41
CA PHE A 291 31.72 20.37 -16.56
C PHE A 291 30.46 19.92 -17.33
N PRO A 292 30.50 18.78 -18.04
CA PRO A 292 29.51 18.41 -19.06
C PRO A 292 28.07 18.27 -18.55
N ASP A 293 27.89 17.80 -17.31
CA ASP A 293 26.56 17.50 -16.75
C ASP A 293 26.13 18.49 -15.65
N ASN A 294 27.01 19.45 -15.29
CA ASN A 294 26.88 20.21 -14.04
C ASN A 294 26.79 21.72 -14.27
N VAL A 295 27.25 22.22 -15.42
CA VAL A 295 27.22 23.66 -15.73
C VAL A 295 26.48 23.88 -17.04
N LYS A 296 25.51 24.81 -17.04
CA LYS A 296 24.85 25.28 -18.26
C LYS A 296 25.06 26.77 -18.44
N VAL A 297 25.49 27.17 -19.64
CA VAL A 297 25.56 28.58 -20.03
C VAL A 297 24.34 28.90 -20.90
N ILE A 298 23.59 29.94 -20.53
CA ILE A 298 22.41 30.44 -21.24
C ILE A 298 22.71 31.86 -21.69
N ARG A 299 22.60 32.10 -22.99
CA ARG A 299 22.73 33.43 -23.60
C ARG A 299 21.35 34.05 -23.82
N LYS A 300 21.21 35.33 -23.47
CA LYS A 300 20.00 36.13 -23.59
C LYS A 300 20.32 37.40 -24.38
N ASP A 301 19.91 37.39 -25.65
CA ASP A 301 20.02 38.51 -26.58
C ASP A 301 18.91 39.56 -26.37
#